data_AF-A0A0D3L8Q4-F1
#
_entry.id   AF-A0A0D3L8Q4-F1
#
_cell.length_a   1.000
_cell.length_b   1.000
_cell.length_c   1.000
_cell.angle_alpha   90.00
_cell.angle_beta   90.00
_cell.angle_gamma   90.00
#
_symmetry.space_group_name_H-M   'P 1'
#
loop_
_entity.id
_entity.type
_entity.pdbx_description
1 polymer ?
#
loop_
_entity_poly.entity_id
_entity_poly.type
_entity_poly.pdbx_seq_one_letter_code
_entity_poly.pdbx_strand_id
1 'polypeptide(L)'
;MRALIFGDVHGNLPALEKMLQQVGKVDMMLCHGDVVNYGPWSNECAELLQSLNCTCLKGNHETYFLEGSYPGEHPVARAFFNHCYPLFNQQALIAAYGESRQIGDYQVQHTVNEQYVYPDTDVDALGLEKNYMIGHSHHQFAAQAASGKKLVNTGSVGQNRKYINVINYVVYDTERNTVALESLIYDVDLVINKMKEEDYPPICLDYYQQKKRV
;
A
#
# COMPACT_ATOMS: atom_id res chain seq x y z
N MET A 1 17.21 -15.29 -1.27
CA MET A 1 15.86 -15.16 -0.68
C MET A 1 15.02 -14.32 -1.62
N ARG A 2 13.80 -14.76 -1.92
CA ARG A 2 12.82 -14.05 -2.75
C ARG A 2 11.71 -13.48 -1.87
N ALA A 3 11.57 -12.16 -1.84
CA ALA A 3 10.59 -11.48 -1.01
C ALA A 3 9.54 -10.76 -1.86
N LEU A 4 8.28 -10.85 -1.44
CA LEU A 4 7.18 -10.02 -1.93
C LEU A 4 7.09 -8.75 -1.09
N ILE A 5 7.25 -7.59 -1.72
CA ILE A 5 7.15 -6.28 -1.10
C ILE A 5 5.96 -5.52 -1.72
N PHE A 6 5.04 -5.05 -0.90
CA PHE A 6 3.80 -4.42 -1.34
C PHE A 6 3.24 -3.51 -0.23
N GLY A 7 2.15 -2.80 -0.51
CA GLY A 7 1.44 -2.00 0.48
C GLY A 7 0.36 -1.17 -0.18
N ASP A 8 -0.13 -0.15 0.52
CA ASP A 8 -1.28 0.66 0.09
C ASP A 8 -2.45 -0.27 -0.34
N VAL A 9 -2.70 -1.30 0.47
CA VAL A 9 -3.75 -2.33 0.26
C VAL A 9 -5.12 -1.74 0.50
N HIS A 10 -5.24 -0.84 1.47
CA HIS A 10 -6.44 -0.02 1.67
C HIS A 10 -7.75 -0.81 1.68
N GLY A 11 -7.83 -1.85 2.52
CA GLY A 11 -9.05 -2.64 2.69
C GLY A 11 -9.58 -3.27 1.40
N ASN A 12 -8.74 -3.42 0.37
CA ASN A 12 -9.13 -3.98 -0.93
C ASN A 12 -8.76 -5.47 -0.97
N LEU A 13 -9.58 -6.29 -0.32
CA LEU A 13 -9.37 -7.74 -0.23
C LEU A 13 -9.30 -8.42 -1.61
N PRO A 14 -10.18 -8.13 -2.59
CA PRO A 14 -10.10 -8.74 -3.92
C PRO A 14 -8.76 -8.49 -4.62
N ALA A 15 -8.21 -7.28 -4.49
CA ALA A 15 -6.90 -6.96 -5.06
C ALA A 15 -5.75 -7.69 -4.33
N LEU A 16 -5.81 -7.73 -2.99
CA LEU A 16 -4.83 -8.45 -2.16
C LEU A 16 -4.82 -9.95 -2.51
N GLU A 17 -5.97 -10.60 -2.53
CA GLU A 17 -6.11 -12.02 -2.88
C GLU A 17 -5.62 -12.29 -4.30
N LYS A 18 -5.96 -11.42 -5.25
CA LYS A 18 -5.51 -11.56 -6.65
C LYS A 18 -3.98 -11.51 -6.76
N MET A 19 -3.34 -10.59 -6.05
CA MET A 19 -1.88 -10.51 -5.99
C MET A 19 -1.29 -11.80 -5.38
N LEU A 20 -1.82 -12.25 -4.24
CA LEU A 20 -1.32 -13.44 -3.53
C LEU A 20 -1.50 -14.73 -4.34
N GLN A 21 -2.55 -14.83 -5.17
CA GLN A 21 -2.75 -15.97 -6.08
C GLN A 21 -1.75 -15.98 -7.24
N GLN A 22 -1.33 -14.79 -7.68
CA GLN A 22 -0.45 -14.65 -8.84
C GLN A 22 1.04 -14.69 -8.47
N VAL A 23 1.39 -14.22 -7.27
CA VAL A 23 2.77 -14.25 -6.80
C VAL A 23 3.20 -15.70 -6.63
N GLY A 24 4.14 -16.16 -7.47
CA GLY A 24 4.76 -17.47 -7.28
C GLY A 24 5.49 -17.57 -5.93
N LYS A 25 6.00 -18.75 -5.58
CA LYS A 25 6.65 -19.03 -4.29
C LYS A 25 7.63 -17.92 -3.84
N VAL A 26 7.37 -17.34 -2.67
CA VAL A 26 8.26 -16.39 -1.98
C VAL A 26 8.66 -16.95 -0.61
N ASP A 27 9.81 -16.52 -0.13
CA ASP A 27 10.34 -16.88 1.19
C ASP A 27 9.84 -15.92 2.28
N MET A 28 9.41 -14.71 1.90
CA MET A 28 8.96 -13.66 2.80
C MET A 28 7.92 -12.76 2.12
N MET A 29 6.99 -12.25 2.92
CA MET A 29 6.03 -11.21 2.55
C MET A 29 6.21 -10.01 3.48
N LEU A 30 6.25 -8.82 2.91
CA LEU A 30 6.40 -7.56 3.64
C LEU A 30 5.44 -6.51 3.09
N CYS A 31 4.51 -6.07 3.93
CA CYS A 31 3.61 -4.96 3.65
C CYS A 31 4.18 -3.66 4.25
N HIS A 32 4.42 -2.63 3.45
CA HIS A 32 5.09 -1.41 3.88
C HIS A 32 4.17 -0.36 4.53
N GLY A 33 2.86 -0.62 4.58
CA GLY A 33 1.89 0.28 5.22
C GLY A 33 0.57 0.35 4.48
N ASP A 34 -0.37 1.07 5.09
CA ASP A 34 -1.68 1.42 4.56
C ASP A 34 -2.49 0.16 4.16
N VAL A 35 -2.59 -0.78 5.10
CA VAL A 35 -3.44 -1.97 5.01
C VAL A 35 -4.92 -1.59 5.10
N VAL A 36 -5.24 -0.58 5.92
CA VAL A 36 -6.62 -0.20 6.25
C VAL A 36 -7.11 1.03 5.46
N ASN A 37 -8.40 1.33 5.64
CA ASN A 37 -9.14 2.47 5.07
C ASN A 37 -9.41 2.37 3.55
N TYR A 38 -10.29 3.22 3.05
CA TYR A 38 -10.82 3.26 1.68
C TYR A 38 -11.68 2.06 1.27
N GLY A 39 -11.12 0.86 1.20
CA GLY A 39 -11.84 -0.35 0.83
C GLY A 39 -12.66 -0.94 1.99
N PRO A 40 -13.68 -1.75 1.69
CA PRO A 40 -14.64 -2.26 2.68
C PRO A 40 -14.10 -3.38 3.58
N TRP A 41 -12.95 -3.98 3.23
CA TRP A 41 -12.43 -5.16 3.90
C TRP A 41 -11.20 -4.86 4.77
N SER A 42 -11.23 -3.77 5.54
CA SER A 42 -10.08 -3.38 6.38
C SER A 42 -9.73 -4.44 7.44
N ASN A 43 -10.74 -5.09 8.04
CA ASN A 43 -10.51 -6.13 9.04
C ASN A 43 -9.93 -7.39 8.40
N GLU A 44 -10.55 -7.85 7.31
CA GLU A 44 -10.19 -9.07 6.60
C GLU A 44 -8.81 -8.98 5.97
N CYS A 45 -8.42 -7.81 5.45
CA CYS A 45 -7.05 -7.58 4.98
C CYS A 45 -6.03 -7.73 6.11
N ALA A 46 -6.28 -7.13 7.29
CA ALA A 46 -5.37 -7.23 8.43
C ALA A 46 -5.25 -8.67 8.96
N GLU A 47 -6.39 -9.37 9.08
CA GLU A 47 -6.45 -10.77 9.50
C GLU A 47 -5.77 -11.71 8.50
N LEU A 48 -6.02 -11.53 7.20
CA LEU A 48 -5.39 -12.33 6.16
C LEU A 48 -3.87 -12.20 6.20
N LEU A 49 -3.35 -10.97 6.27
CA LEU A 49 -1.91 -10.72 6.36
C LEU A 49 -1.30 -11.33 7.63
N GLN A 50 -2.00 -11.26 8.77
CA GLN A 50 -1.57 -11.95 9.99
C GLN A 50 -1.51 -13.47 9.80
N SER A 51 -2.56 -14.08 9.23
CA SER A 51 -2.64 -15.53 9.01
C SER A 51 -1.53 -16.07 8.11
N LEU A 52 -1.04 -15.22 7.20
CA LEU A 52 0.05 -15.51 6.27
C LEU A 52 1.44 -15.24 6.85
N ASN A 53 1.53 -14.85 8.13
CA ASN A 53 2.77 -14.41 8.77
C ASN A 53 3.49 -13.30 7.98
N CYS A 54 2.72 -12.40 7.35
CA CYS A 54 3.28 -11.25 6.64
C CYS A 54 3.89 -10.27 7.66
N THR A 55 5.09 -9.78 7.37
CA THR A 55 5.66 -8.65 8.13
C THR A 55 4.96 -7.37 7.70
N CYS A 56 4.16 -6.77 8.56
CA CYS A 56 3.47 -5.51 8.25
C CYS A 56 4.14 -4.34 8.96
N LEU A 57 4.29 -3.25 8.22
CA LEU A 57 4.74 -1.95 8.71
C LEU A 57 3.54 -0.99 8.78
N LYS A 58 3.67 0.08 9.56
CA LYS A 58 2.66 1.14 9.62
C LYS A 58 2.86 2.12 8.47
N GLY A 59 1.76 2.44 7.81
CA GLY A 59 1.59 3.66 7.06
C GLY A 59 0.83 4.70 7.86
N ASN A 60 0.50 5.81 7.22
CA ASN A 60 -0.22 6.90 7.86
C ASN A 60 -1.67 6.51 8.20
N HIS A 61 -2.29 5.59 7.45
CA HIS A 61 -3.65 5.15 7.73
C HIS A 61 -3.75 4.25 8.97
N GLU A 62 -2.73 3.44 9.26
CA GLU A 62 -2.65 2.75 10.55
C GLU A 62 -2.56 3.75 11.71
N THR A 63 -1.74 4.80 11.58
CA THR A 63 -1.64 5.86 12.59
C THR A 63 -2.99 6.54 12.82
N TYR A 64 -3.70 6.92 11.75
CA TYR A 64 -5.03 7.55 11.88
C TYR A 64 -6.04 6.64 12.58
N PHE A 65 -6.01 5.34 12.29
CA PHE A 65 -6.91 4.35 12.91
C PHE A 65 -6.54 4.08 14.37
N LEU A 66 -5.26 4.16 14.75
CA LEU A 66 -4.82 4.03 16.14
C LEU A 66 -5.15 5.27 16.97
N GLU A 67 -5.04 6.46 16.37
CA GLU A 67 -5.38 7.73 17.01
C GLU A 67 -6.88 8.01 17.02
N GLY A 68 -7.64 7.33 16.17
CA GLY A 68 -9.06 7.58 15.97
C GLY A 68 -9.37 8.94 15.36
N SER A 69 -8.41 9.51 14.61
CA SER A 69 -8.58 10.82 13.97
C SER A 69 -7.88 10.89 12.62
N TYR A 70 -8.47 11.66 11.69
CA TYR A 70 -7.85 12.01 10.41
C TYR A 70 -7.42 13.49 10.43
N PRO A 71 -6.11 13.79 10.41
CA PRO A 71 -5.61 15.16 10.55
C PRO A 71 -5.68 15.97 9.24
N GLY A 72 -5.87 15.34 8.08
CA GLY A 72 -5.85 16.02 6.78
C GLY A 72 -7.17 16.70 6.42
N GLU A 73 -7.14 17.61 5.44
CA GLU A 73 -8.33 18.37 5.02
C GLU A 73 -9.03 17.79 3.79
N HIS A 74 -8.45 16.77 3.15
CA HIS A 74 -8.97 16.25 1.88
C HIS A 74 -10.36 15.60 2.08
N PRO A 75 -11.42 16.10 1.41
CA PRO A 75 -12.80 15.71 1.71
C PRO A 75 -13.07 14.23 1.43
N VAL A 76 -12.53 13.70 0.33
CA VAL A 76 -12.66 12.28 -0.03
C VAL A 76 -12.03 11.37 1.04
N ALA A 77 -10.77 11.63 1.41
CA ALA A 77 -10.07 10.82 2.42
C ALA A 77 -10.74 10.89 3.80
N ARG A 78 -11.27 12.07 4.17
CA ARG A 78 -12.06 12.25 5.40
C ARG A 78 -13.36 11.44 5.36
N ALA A 79 -14.06 11.43 4.23
CA ALA A 79 -15.28 10.64 4.07
C ALA A 79 -14.99 9.13 4.19
N PHE A 80 -13.92 8.65 3.58
CA PHE A 80 -13.47 7.26 3.73
C PHE A 80 -13.13 6.93 5.18
N PHE A 81 -12.33 7.78 5.84
CA PHE A 81 -11.97 7.57 7.24
C PHE A 81 -13.22 7.50 8.14
N ASN A 82 -14.12 8.48 8.03
CA ASN A 82 -15.33 8.54 8.84
C ASN A 82 -16.24 7.32 8.64
N HIS A 83 -16.24 6.73 7.45
CA HIS A 83 -17.01 5.53 7.15
C HIS A 83 -16.31 4.25 7.64
N CYS A 84 -15.02 4.08 7.35
CA CYS A 84 -14.30 2.84 7.59
C CYS A 84 -13.85 2.68 9.06
N TYR A 85 -13.44 3.78 9.72
CA TYR A 85 -12.87 3.72 11.08
C TYR A 85 -13.84 3.10 12.12
N PRO A 86 -15.14 3.47 12.18
CA PRO A 86 -16.06 2.88 13.14
C PRO A 86 -16.31 1.38 12.96
N LEU A 87 -16.05 0.83 11.76
CA LEU A 87 -16.24 -0.57 11.41
C LEU A 87 -15.00 -1.43 11.70
N PHE A 88 -13.88 -0.79 12.01
CA PHE A 88 -12.62 -1.49 12.23
C PHE A 88 -12.48 -1.95 13.69
N ASN A 89 -12.10 -3.21 13.88
CA ASN A 89 -11.97 -3.84 15.20
C ASN A 89 -10.60 -4.54 15.43
N GLN A 90 -9.65 -4.35 14.51
CA GLN A 90 -8.32 -4.96 14.56
C GLN A 90 -7.21 -4.01 15.04
N GLN A 91 -7.52 -3.08 15.96
CA GLN A 91 -6.57 -2.08 16.47
C GLN A 91 -5.33 -2.73 17.11
N ALA A 92 -5.51 -3.83 17.84
CA ALA A 92 -4.40 -4.55 18.45
C ALA A 92 -3.43 -5.13 17.41
N LEU A 93 -3.93 -5.55 16.24
CA LEU A 93 -3.10 -6.07 15.16
C LEU A 93 -2.24 -4.96 14.56
N ILE A 94 -2.85 -3.86 14.15
CA ILE A 94 -2.12 -2.77 13.49
C ILE A 94 -1.20 -2.01 14.46
N ALA A 95 -1.50 -2.03 15.78
CA ALA A 95 -0.61 -1.49 16.80
C ALA A 95 0.75 -2.23 16.84
N ALA A 96 0.74 -3.53 16.54
CA ALA A 96 1.93 -4.38 16.56
C ALA A 96 2.80 -4.26 15.29
N TYR A 97 2.35 -3.55 14.26
CA TYR A 97 3.12 -3.37 13.02
C TYR A 97 4.40 -2.58 13.28
N GLY A 98 5.45 -2.88 12.52
CA GLY A 98 6.74 -2.18 12.63
C GLY A 98 6.74 -0.82 11.94
N GLU A 99 7.83 -0.06 12.05
CA GLU A 99 7.98 1.23 11.33
C GLU A 99 8.85 1.08 10.07
N SER A 100 9.85 0.21 10.14
CA SER A 100 10.74 -0.10 9.02
C SER A 100 11.33 -1.49 9.14
N ARG A 101 11.86 -2.01 8.04
CA ARG A 101 12.55 -3.30 8.01
C ARG A 101 13.64 -3.31 6.95
N GLN A 102 14.84 -3.73 7.33
CA GLN A 102 15.92 -3.99 6.38
C GLN A 102 15.72 -5.35 5.70
N ILE A 103 15.86 -5.39 4.38
CA ILE A 103 15.89 -6.61 3.57
C ILE A 103 16.95 -6.50 2.48
N GLY A 104 17.94 -7.39 2.49
CA GLY A 104 19.11 -7.27 1.60
C GLY A 104 19.70 -5.85 1.66
N ASP A 105 19.80 -5.21 0.50
CA ASP A 105 20.36 -3.86 0.37
C ASP A 105 19.37 -2.72 0.63
N TYR A 106 18.09 -3.02 0.86
CA TYR A 106 17.02 -2.03 0.95
C TYR A 106 16.44 -1.91 2.36
N GLN A 107 16.21 -0.68 2.80
CA GLN A 107 15.33 -0.37 3.91
C GLN A 107 13.91 -0.18 3.38
N VAL A 108 12.95 -0.95 3.88
CA VAL A 108 11.53 -0.84 3.54
C VAL A 108 10.81 -0.07 4.64
N GLN A 109 10.00 0.90 4.25
CA GLN A 109 9.16 1.73 5.12
C GLN A 109 8.12 2.47 4.27
N HIS A 110 7.09 3.06 4.87
CA HIS A 110 6.00 3.67 4.10
C HIS A 110 6.43 4.86 3.23
N THR A 111 7.25 5.75 3.79
CA THR A 111 7.70 7.00 3.15
C THR A 111 9.15 7.32 3.52
N VAL A 112 9.83 8.15 2.72
CA VAL A 112 11.09 8.81 3.07
C VAL A 112 10.81 10.28 3.35
N ASN A 113 11.38 10.80 4.44
CA ASN A 113 11.23 12.20 4.88
C ASN A 113 9.77 12.65 5.10
N GLU A 114 8.84 11.73 5.34
CA GLU A 114 7.40 12.01 5.53
C GLU A 114 6.75 12.74 4.33
N GLN A 115 7.26 12.48 3.13
CA GLN A 115 6.81 13.15 1.89
C GLN A 115 6.13 12.18 0.92
N TYR A 116 5.27 12.73 0.07
CA TYR A 116 4.84 12.04 -1.14
C TYR A 116 5.95 12.10 -2.18
N VAL A 117 6.47 10.94 -2.58
CA VAL A 117 7.49 10.84 -3.63
C VAL A 117 6.88 10.26 -4.91
N TYR A 118 6.99 11.01 -6.00
CA TYR A 118 6.43 10.71 -7.31
C TYR A 118 7.54 10.38 -8.34
N PRO A 119 7.20 9.78 -9.50
CA PRO A 119 8.20 9.42 -10.52
C PRO A 119 9.05 10.58 -11.04
N ASP A 120 8.54 11.81 -10.97
CA ASP A 120 9.18 13.06 -11.39
C ASP A 120 9.85 13.83 -10.23
N THR A 121 9.86 13.27 -9.01
CA THR A 121 10.57 13.87 -7.88
C THR A 121 12.08 13.82 -8.09
N ASP A 122 12.77 14.91 -7.79
CA ASP A 122 14.23 14.95 -7.74
C ASP A 122 14.74 14.08 -6.57
N VAL A 123 15.24 12.89 -6.90
CA VAL A 123 15.68 11.90 -5.92
C VAL A 123 16.98 12.32 -5.22
N ASP A 124 17.79 13.18 -5.85
CA ASP A 124 19.00 13.73 -5.22
C ASP A 124 18.65 14.68 -4.09
N ALA A 125 17.59 15.48 -4.26
CA ALA A 125 17.09 16.39 -3.23
C ALA A 125 16.55 15.66 -1.98
N LEU A 126 16.25 14.36 -2.08
CA LEU A 126 15.80 13.56 -0.93
C LEU A 126 16.93 13.21 0.05
N GLY A 127 18.20 13.36 -0.34
CA GLY A 127 19.34 13.07 0.55
C GLY A 127 19.36 11.62 1.03
N LEU A 128 19.18 10.67 0.12
CA LEU A 128 19.09 9.25 0.49
C LEU A 128 20.38 8.73 1.12
N GLU A 129 20.30 8.24 2.36
CA GLU A 129 21.43 7.59 3.06
C GLU A 129 21.55 6.08 2.74
N LYS A 130 20.43 5.47 2.33
CA LYS A 130 20.27 4.04 2.06
C LYS A 130 19.51 3.82 0.77
N ASN A 131 19.48 2.57 0.29
CA ASN A 131 18.49 2.22 -0.72
C ASN A 131 17.14 2.02 -0.02
N TYR A 132 16.06 2.51 -0.61
CA TYR A 132 14.73 2.47 -0.01
C TYR A 132 13.71 1.79 -0.92
N MET A 133 12.78 1.05 -0.30
CA MET A 133 11.51 0.67 -0.91
C MET A 133 10.37 1.32 -0.13
N ILE A 134 9.49 2.06 -0.82
CA ILE A 134 8.42 2.87 -0.23
C ILE A 134 7.07 2.69 -0.95
N GLY A 135 6.03 3.34 -0.44
CA GLY A 135 4.71 3.45 -1.05
C GLY A 135 4.14 4.87 -0.94
N HIS A 136 2.96 5.01 -0.34
CA HIS A 136 2.30 6.27 0.04
C HIS A 136 1.78 7.15 -1.12
N SER A 137 2.56 7.32 -2.19
CA SER A 137 2.10 8.03 -3.40
C SER A 137 1.25 7.16 -4.32
N HIS A 138 1.34 5.82 -4.18
CA HIS A 138 0.63 4.84 -5.01
C HIS A 138 1.05 4.87 -6.49
N HIS A 139 2.25 5.37 -6.78
CA HIS A 139 2.83 5.40 -8.12
C HIS A 139 4.07 4.51 -8.16
N GLN A 140 3.99 3.39 -8.88
CA GLN A 140 5.11 2.48 -9.01
C GLN A 140 6.22 3.10 -9.89
N PHE A 141 7.46 3.11 -9.39
CA PHE A 141 8.65 3.49 -10.15
C PHE A 141 9.93 3.01 -9.46
N ALA A 142 11.04 3.04 -10.19
CA ALA A 142 12.38 2.90 -9.64
C ALA A 142 13.26 4.06 -10.13
N ALA A 143 14.10 4.56 -9.24
CA ALA A 143 15.01 5.67 -9.52
C ALA A 143 16.34 5.45 -8.79
N GLN A 144 17.36 6.22 -9.19
CA GLN A 144 18.68 6.20 -8.58
C GLN A 144 19.20 7.63 -8.47
N ALA A 145 19.62 8.02 -7.27
CA ALA A 145 20.31 9.27 -7.01
C ALA A 145 21.72 9.26 -7.62
N ALA A 146 22.29 10.44 -7.90
CA ALA A 146 23.68 10.62 -8.30
C ALA A 146 24.67 10.04 -7.28
N SER A 147 24.29 9.95 -6.00
CA SER A 147 25.04 9.25 -4.95
C SER A 147 25.14 7.72 -5.15
N GLY A 148 24.39 7.17 -6.10
CA GLY A 148 24.28 5.73 -6.38
C GLY A 148 23.18 5.03 -5.56
N LYS A 149 22.56 5.71 -4.59
CA LYS A 149 21.47 5.16 -3.78
C LYS A 149 20.20 5.00 -4.60
N LYS A 150 19.51 3.88 -4.40
CA LYS A 150 18.32 3.49 -5.17
C LYS A 150 17.05 3.74 -4.38
N LEU A 151 16.01 4.18 -5.07
CA LEU A 151 14.67 4.32 -4.52
C LEU A 151 13.69 3.54 -5.39
N VAL A 152 12.83 2.76 -4.75
CA VAL A 152 11.75 2.04 -5.41
C VAL A 152 10.46 2.40 -4.72
N ASN A 153 9.47 2.86 -5.47
CA ASN A 153 8.11 2.92 -5.00
C ASN A 153 7.37 1.70 -5.53
N THR A 154 6.77 0.91 -4.63
CA THR A 154 6.12 -0.34 -5.02
C THR A 154 4.81 -0.12 -5.79
N GLY A 155 4.28 1.11 -5.77
CA GLY A 155 2.93 1.43 -6.21
C GLY A 155 1.92 1.09 -5.13
N SER A 156 0.71 0.71 -5.53
CA SER A 156 -0.35 0.35 -4.60
C SER A 156 -1.05 -0.93 -5.04
N VAL A 157 -1.36 -1.79 -4.06
CA VAL A 157 -2.16 -2.99 -4.30
C VAL A 157 -3.63 -2.64 -4.50
N GLY A 158 -4.19 -1.80 -3.62
CA GLY A 158 -5.64 -1.62 -3.53
C GLY A 158 -6.20 -0.29 -4.00
N GLN A 159 -5.35 0.73 -4.23
CA GLN A 159 -5.80 2.08 -4.54
C GLN A 159 -4.84 2.81 -5.50
N ASN A 160 -4.43 2.16 -6.58
CA ASN A 160 -3.57 2.78 -7.58
C ASN A 160 -4.16 4.11 -8.11
N ARG A 161 -3.37 5.18 -7.99
CA ARG A 161 -3.86 6.53 -8.29
C ARG A 161 -3.87 6.87 -9.77
N LYS A 162 -3.14 6.12 -10.61
CA LYS A 162 -3.12 6.27 -12.07
C LYS A 162 -4.23 5.48 -12.74
N TYR A 163 -4.38 4.20 -12.40
CA TYR A 163 -5.42 3.31 -12.91
C TYR A 163 -5.98 2.45 -11.78
N ILE A 164 -7.24 2.67 -11.39
CA ILE A 164 -7.79 2.11 -10.13
C ILE A 164 -7.92 0.58 -10.13
N ASN A 165 -7.95 -0.04 -11.32
CA ASN A 165 -8.02 -1.48 -11.50
C ASN A 165 -6.65 -2.16 -11.66
N VAL A 166 -5.54 -1.42 -11.48
CA VAL A 166 -4.18 -1.95 -11.58
C VAL A 166 -3.59 -2.16 -10.18
N ILE A 167 -3.17 -3.39 -9.91
CA ILE A 167 -2.39 -3.79 -8.74
C ILE A 167 -0.91 -3.59 -9.06
N ASN A 168 -0.16 -2.97 -8.15
CA ASN A 168 1.28 -2.89 -8.22
C ASN A 168 1.94 -3.50 -6.97
N TYR A 169 3.01 -4.26 -7.19
CA TYR A 169 3.85 -4.84 -6.13
C TYR A 169 5.26 -5.10 -6.66
N VAL A 170 6.15 -5.51 -5.76
CA VAL A 170 7.56 -5.77 -6.06
C VAL A 170 7.95 -7.17 -5.63
N VAL A 171 8.73 -7.84 -6.48
CA VAL A 171 9.46 -9.05 -6.11
C VAL A 171 10.94 -8.71 -6.03
N TYR A 172 11.54 -8.91 -4.85
CA TYR A 172 12.96 -8.68 -4.62
C TYR A 172 13.70 -9.99 -4.37
N ASP A 173 14.69 -10.28 -5.21
CA ASP A 173 15.64 -11.38 -5.00
C ASP A 173 16.91 -10.83 -4.35
N THR A 174 17.12 -11.14 -3.08
CA THR A 174 18.26 -10.61 -2.30
C THR A 174 19.59 -11.24 -2.69
N GLU A 175 19.61 -12.43 -3.28
CA GLU A 175 20.84 -13.10 -3.67
C GLU A 175 21.36 -12.56 -4.99
N ARG A 176 20.45 -12.29 -5.93
CA ARG A 176 20.76 -11.67 -7.23
C ARG A 176 20.74 -10.15 -7.18
N ASN A 177 20.24 -9.59 -6.09
CA ASN A 177 19.99 -8.16 -5.91
C ASN A 177 19.14 -7.55 -7.05
N THR A 178 18.11 -8.28 -7.49
CA THR A 178 17.22 -7.86 -8.57
C THR A 178 15.84 -7.49 -8.04
N VAL A 179 15.34 -6.34 -8.50
CA VAL A 179 14.02 -5.80 -8.16
C VAL A 179 13.14 -5.89 -9.42
N ALA A 180 12.06 -6.66 -9.34
CA ALA A 180 11.04 -6.74 -10.39
C ALA A 180 9.81 -5.93 -9.98
N LEU A 181 9.45 -4.94 -10.80
CA LEU A 181 8.22 -4.16 -10.67
C LEU A 181 7.10 -4.89 -11.41
N GLU A 182 6.12 -5.40 -10.66
CA GLU A 182 5.06 -6.23 -11.20
C GLU A 182 3.72 -5.48 -11.22
N SER A 183 2.87 -5.84 -12.18
CA SER A 183 1.55 -5.23 -12.37
C SER A 183 0.51 -6.28 -12.75
N LEU A 184 -0.70 -6.16 -12.20
CA LEU A 184 -1.86 -7.00 -12.55
C LEU A 184 -3.11 -6.15 -12.70
N ILE A 185 -4.11 -6.70 -13.39
CA ILE A 185 -5.45 -6.13 -13.44
C ILE A 185 -6.38 -6.98 -12.57
N TYR A 186 -7.26 -6.32 -11.81
CA TYR A 186 -8.34 -6.96 -11.07
C TYR A 186 -9.68 -6.31 -11.40
N ASP A 187 -10.76 -6.99 -11.03
CA ASP A 187 -12.11 -6.47 -11.19
C ASP A 187 -12.44 -5.49 -10.05
N VAL A 188 -12.30 -4.20 -10.33
CA VAL A 188 -12.63 -3.12 -9.37
C VAL A 188 -14.12 -3.01 -9.09
N ASP A 189 -14.99 -3.57 -9.95
CA ASP A 189 -16.43 -3.51 -9.72
C ASP A 189 -16.84 -4.37 -8.51
N LEU A 190 -16.04 -5.36 -8.09
CA LEU A 190 -16.20 -6.05 -6.81
C LEU A 190 -16.15 -5.08 -5.63
N VAL A 191 -15.19 -4.15 -5.64
CA VAL A 191 -15.03 -3.13 -4.59
C VAL A 191 -16.19 -2.14 -4.64
N ILE A 192 -16.53 -1.63 -5.83
CA ILE A 192 -17.60 -0.65 -6.01
C ILE A 192 -18.96 -1.23 -5.60
N ASN A 193 -19.25 -2.48 -5.96
CA ASN A 193 -20.50 -3.12 -5.60
C ASN A 193 -20.60 -3.33 -4.09
N LYS A 194 -19.51 -3.80 -3.44
CA LYS A 194 -19.48 -3.91 -1.98
C LYS A 194 -19.65 -2.57 -1.28
N MET A 195 -19.00 -1.51 -1.78
CA MET A 195 -19.17 -0.15 -1.26
C MET A 195 -20.63 0.33 -1.35
N LYS A 196 -21.36 -0.04 -2.42
CA LYS A 196 -22.80 0.27 -2.52
C LYS A 196 -23.63 -0.53 -1.52
N GLU A 197 -23.32 -1.81 -1.33
CA GLU A 197 -24.01 -2.67 -0.36
C GLU A 197 -23.84 -2.20 1.08
N GLU A 198 -22.71 -1.58 1.39
CA GLU A 198 -22.38 -1.04 2.72
C GLU A 198 -22.71 0.46 2.87
N ASP A 199 -23.48 1.02 1.94
CA ASP A 199 -23.94 2.42 1.98
C ASP A 199 -22.78 3.44 2.15
N TYR A 200 -21.68 3.22 1.42
CA TYR A 200 -20.58 4.20 1.38
C TYR A 200 -21.09 5.58 0.94
N PRO A 201 -20.53 6.68 1.49
CA PRO A 201 -20.91 8.02 1.07
C PRO A 201 -20.76 8.21 -0.46
N PRO A 202 -21.66 8.98 -1.11
CA PRO A 202 -21.58 9.20 -2.56
C PRO A 202 -20.21 9.68 -3.05
N ILE A 203 -19.55 10.58 -2.29
CA ILE A 203 -18.20 11.08 -2.61
C ILE A 203 -17.13 9.96 -2.66
N CYS A 204 -17.31 8.88 -1.89
CA CYS A 204 -16.43 7.72 -1.90
C CYS A 204 -16.69 6.82 -3.13
N LEU A 205 -17.96 6.61 -3.47
CA LEU A 205 -18.36 5.87 -4.67
C LEU A 205 -17.90 6.58 -5.94
N ASP A 206 -18.13 7.89 -6.03
CA ASP A 206 -17.71 8.75 -7.15
C ASP A 206 -16.19 8.67 -7.37
N TYR A 207 -15.40 8.65 -6.29
CA TYR A 207 -13.94 8.52 -6.36
C TYR A 207 -13.50 7.28 -7.13
N TYR A 208 -14.11 6.11 -6.86
CA TYR A 208 -13.78 4.87 -7.56
C TYR A 208 -14.36 4.82 -8.97
N GLN A 209 -15.58 5.31 -9.16
CA GLN A 209 -16.28 5.26 -10.45
C GLN A 209 -15.66 6.19 -11.51
N GLN A 210 -15.15 7.35 -11.10
CA GLN A 210 -14.59 8.35 -12.03
C GLN A 210 -13.11 8.10 -12.34
N LYS A 211 -12.42 7.24 -11.60
CA LYS A 211 -11.01 6.94 -11.86
C LYS A 211 -10.84 6.13 -13.14
N LYS A 212 -9.74 6.42 -13.83
CA LYS A 212 -9.33 5.69 -15.04
C LYS A 212 -9.10 4.23 -14.72
N ARG A 213 -9.47 3.39 -15.68
CA ARG A 213 -9.18 1.95 -15.74
C ARG A 213 -8.33 1.69 -16.99
N VAL A 214 -7.52 0.63 -16.98
CA VAL A 214 -6.86 0.11 -18.20
C VAL A 214 -7.86 -0.66 -19.04
#